data_AF-A0A971AVM4-F1
#
_entry.id   AF-A0A971AVM4-F1
#
_cell.length_a   1.000
_cell.length_b   1.000
_cell.length_c   1.000
_cell.angle_alpha   90.00
_cell.angle_beta   90.00
_cell.angle_gamma   90.00
#
_symmetry.space_group_name_H-M   'P 1'
#
loop_
_entity.id
_entity.type
_entity.pdbx_description
1 polymer ?
#
loop_
_entity_poly.entity_id
_entity_poly.type
_entity_poly.pdbx_seq_one_letter_code
_entity_poly.pdbx_strand_id
1 'polypeptide(L)'
;MSAPDQAIILPEMPSVEGLRFRHICGEQDAEGLYQVRAGRVARDQVDLQSISEGLPSREEIGASLAKLVAAQQQHRRLVAEVNGRMVGYSLVESWF
;
A
#
# COMPACT_ATOMS: atom_id res chain seq x y z
N MET A 1 22.08 -14.70 -11.70
CA MET A 1 22.24 -14.08 -10.38
C MET A 1 21.58 -12.72 -10.45
N SER A 2 20.43 -12.52 -9.81
CA SER A 2 19.81 -11.20 -9.70
C SER A 2 20.65 -10.35 -8.75
N ALA A 3 20.86 -9.08 -9.09
CA ALA A 3 21.55 -8.13 -8.21
C ALA A 3 20.81 -8.05 -6.86
N PRO A 4 21.53 -7.87 -5.74
CA PRO A 4 20.86 -7.65 -4.46
C PRO A 4 19.97 -6.40 -4.58
N ASP A 5 18.73 -6.52 -4.13
CA ASP A 5 17.80 -5.39 -4.02
C ASP A 5 18.51 -4.29 -3.23
N GLN A 6 18.76 -3.16 -3.90
CA GLN A 6 19.50 -2.04 -3.34
C GLN A 6 18.64 -1.41 -2.24
N ALA A 7 18.98 -1.68 -0.98
CA ALA A 7 18.23 -1.17 0.16
C ALA A 7 18.34 0.36 0.21
N ILE A 8 17.18 1.05 0.20
CA ILE A 8 17.11 2.49 0.44
C ILE A 8 17.23 2.71 1.95
N ILE A 9 18.27 3.42 2.38
CA ILE A 9 18.47 3.80 3.78
C ILE A 9 17.77 5.14 4.01
N LEU A 10 16.80 5.16 4.93
CA LEU A 10 16.09 6.37 5.35
C LEU A 10 16.65 6.82 6.72
N PRO A 11 17.52 7.86 6.78
CA PRO A 11 18.29 8.19 7.99
C PRO A 11 17.46 8.72 9.16
N GLU A 12 16.26 9.26 8.90
CA GLU A 12 15.36 9.82 9.93
C GLU A 12 14.03 9.07 10.03
N MET A 13 14.02 7.78 9.67
CA MET A 13 12.80 7.00 9.79
C MET A 13 12.40 6.88 11.26
N PRO A 14 11.15 7.23 11.64
CA PRO A 14 10.69 7.04 13.00
C PRO A 14 10.92 5.57 13.40
N SER A 15 11.53 5.34 14.57
CA SER A 15 11.77 3.99 15.08
C SER A 15 10.47 3.37 15.59
N VAL A 16 9.57 3.05 14.67
CA VAL A 16 8.38 2.26 14.96
C VAL A 16 8.83 0.81 15.05
N GLU A 17 8.86 0.26 16.26
CA GLU A 17 9.21 -1.14 16.48
C GLU A 17 8.29 -2.04 15.64
N GLY A 18 8.90 -3.00 14.93
CA GLY A 18 8.16 -3.92 14.06
C GLY A 18 7.71 -3.33 12.72
N LEU A 19 8.08 -2.09 12.39
CA LEU A 19 7.81 -1.50 11.08
C LEU A 19 8.61 -2.20 9.97
N ARG A 20 7.91 -2.58 8.90
CA ARG A 20 8.48 -3.17 7.69
C ARG A 20 7.81 -2.59 6.45
N PHE A 21 8.58 -2.52 5.36
CA PHE A 21 8.06 -2.22 4.03
C PHE A 21 8.19 -3.44 3.14
N ARG A 22 7.18 -3.67 2.30
CA ARG A 22 7.21 -4.69 1.26
C ARG A 22 6.41 -4.25 0.04
N HIS A 23 6.67 -4.88 -1.11
CA HIS A 23 5.80 -4.70 -2.27
C HIS A 23 4.42 -5.31 -2.02
N ILE A 24 3.45 -4.82 -2.78
CA ILE A 24 2.10 -5.37 -2.79
C ILE A 24 2.07 -6.77 -3.41
N CYS A 25 1.27 -7.66 -2.82
CA CYS A 25 1.12 -9.07 -3.19
C CYS A 25 -0.23 -9.33 -3.88
N GLY A 26 -0.59 -8.47 -4.83
CA GLY A 26 -1.85 -8.58 -5.57
C GLY A 26 -3.08 -8.59 -4.68
N GLU A 27 -4.07 -9.39 -5.04
CA GLU A 27 -5.37 -9.47 -4.36
C GLU A 27 -5.28 -9.84 -2.88
N GLN A 28 -4.20 -10.50 -2.44
CA GLN A 28 -4.00 -10.91 -1.05
C GLN A 28 -3.95 -9.71 -0.09
N ASP A 29 -3.57 -8.54 -0.61
CA ASP A 29 -3.49 -7.29 0.17
C ASP A 29 -4.79 -6.48 0.17
N ALA A 30 -5.85 -6.94 -0.50
CA ALA A 30 -7.10 -6.19 -0.65
C ALA A 30 -7.76 -5.90 0.71
N GLU A 31 -7.78 -6.89 1.61
CA GLU A 31 -8.34 -6.71 2.96
C GLU A 31 -7.54 -5.69 3.77
N GLY A 32 -6.21 -5.81 3.79
CA GLY A 32 -5.35 -4.86 4.52
C GLY A 32 -5.52 -3.43 4.02
N LEU A 33 -5.57 -3.24 2.71
CA LEU A 33 -5.80 -1.93 2.10
C LEU A 33 -7.18 -1.37 2.40
N TYR A 34 -8.21 -2.22 2.37
CA TYR A 34 -9.56 -1.82 2.75
C TYR A 34 -9.59 -1.33 4.19
N GLN A 35 -8.98 -2.06 5.14
CA GLN A 35 -8.93 -1.69 6.55
C GLN A 35 -8.19 -0.36 6.78
N VAL A 36 -7.06 -0.13 6.10
CA VAL A 36 -6.34 1.15 6.18
C VAL A 36 -7.21 2.30 5.66
N ARG A 37 -7.90 2.11 4.53
CA ARG A 37 -8.78 3.13 3.94
C ARG A 37 -10.04 3.37 4.77
N ALA A 38 -10.63 2.33 5.34
CA ALA A 38 -11.79 2.44 6.22
C ALA A 38 -11.43 3.16 7.53
N GLY A 39 -10.28 2.81 8.13
CA GLY A 39 -9.81 3.43 9.37
C GLY A 39 -9.52 4.92 9.26
N ARG A 40 -9.21 5.44 8.06
CA ARG A 40 -9.00 6.87 7.84
C ARG A 40 -10.28 7.68 7.62
N VAL A 41 -11.41 7.06 7.26
CA VAL A 41 -12.65 7.79 6.85
C VAL A 41 -13.08 8.79 7.92
N ALA A 42 -13.19 8.35 9.18
CA ALA A 42 -13.64 9.20 10.27
C ALA A 42 -12.62 10.28 10.66
N ARG A 43 -11.32 9.94 10.61
CA ARG A 43 -10.24 10.85 10.99
C ARG A 43 -10.04 11.96 9.95
N ASP A 44 -10.08 11.60 8.68
CA ASP A 44 -9.74 12.47 7.56
C ASP A 44 -10.98 13.13 6.93
N GLN A 45 -12.17 12.90 7.50
CA GLN A 45 -13.47 13.42 7.04
C GLN A 45 -13.72 13.16 5.56
N VAL A 46 -13.40 11.94 5.12
CA VAL A 46 -13.51 11.54 3.71
C VAL A 46 -14.95 11.63 3.22
N ASP A 47 -15.18 12.35 2.12
CA ASP A 47 -16.46 12.31 1.41
C ASP A 47 -16.61 10.96 0.69
N LEU A 48 -17.50 10.12 1.21
CA LEU A 48 -17.78 8.80 0.65
C LEU A 48 -18.48 8.86 -0.73
N GLN A 49 -19.09 10.00 -1.08
CA GLN A 49 -19.72 10.19 -2.39
C GLN A 49 -18.74 10.75 -3.43
N SER A 50 -17.55 11.14 -3.00
CA SER A 50 -16.51 11.63 -3.90
C SER A 50 -16.00 10.51 -4.81
N ILE A 51 -15.94 10.82 -6.09
CA ILE A 51 -15.41 9.92 -7.13
C ILE A 51 -13.91 9.66 -6.95
N SER A 52 -13.19 10.58 -6.29
CA SER A 52 -11.74 10.50 -6.06
C SER A 52 -11.37 10.14 -4.63
N GLU A 53 -12.17 10.56 -3.65
CA GLU A 53 -11.88 10.38 -2.22
C GLU A 53 -12.64 9.21 -1.59
N GLY A 54 -13.69 8.73 -2.27
CA GLY A 54 -14.57 7.68 -1.78
C GLY A 54 -13.83 6.40 -1.35
N LEU A 55 -14.50 5.62 -0.51
CA LEU A 55 -13.98 4.35 -0.01
C LEU A 55 -14.32 3.23 -1.00
N PRO A 56 -13.37 2.72 -1.80
CA PRO A 56 -13.65 1.59 -2.68
C PRO A 56 -13.97 0.33 -1.88
N SER A 57 -14.78 -0.54 -2.45
CA SER A 57 -15.04 -1.86 -1.88
C SER A 57 -13.77 -2.71 -1.89
N ARG A 58 -13.75 -3.74 -1.04
CA ARG A 58 -12.65 -4.71 -1.01
C ARG A 58 -12.47 -5.40 -2.37
N GLU A 59 -13.57 -5.72 -3.06
CA GLU A 59 -13.57 -6.35 -4.38
C GLU A 59 -13.00 -5.40 -5.44
N GLU A 60 -13.36 -4.12 -5.40
CA GLU A 60 -12.80 -3.10 -6.30
C GLU A 60 -11.28 -2.91 -6.08
N ILE A 61 -10.85 -2.92 -4.81
CA ILE A 61 -9.44 -2.93 -4.46
C ILE A 61 -8.78 -4.17 -5.06
N GLY A 62 -9.28 -5.38 -4.77
CA GLY A 62 -8.73 -6.63 -5.29
C GLY A 62 -8.58 -6.62 -6.81
N ALA A 63 -9.63 -6.21 -7.54
CA ALA A 63 -9.59 -6.09 -8.99
C ALA A 63 -8.53 -5.09 -9.48
N SER A 64 -8.32 -3.98 -8.77
CA SER A 64 -7.25 -3.02 -9.07
C SER A 64 -5.86 -3.63 -8.84
N LEU A 65 -5.67 -4.40 -7.77
CA LEU A 65 -4.41 -5.07 -7.46
C LEU A 65 -4.08 -6.17 -8.45
N ALA A 66 -5.08 -6.95 -8.88
CA ALA A 66 -4.92 -7.95 -9.94
C ALA A 66 -4.40 -7.32 -11.24
N LYS A 67 -4.95 -6.15 -11.63
CA LYS A 67 -4.49 -5.40 -12.80
C LYS A 67 -3.05 -4.91 -12.65
N LEU A 68 -2.65 -4.45 -11.46
CA LEU A 68 -1.28 -4.03 -11.19
C LEU A 68 -0.28 -5.19 -11.31
N VAL A 69 -0.63 -6.37 -10.79
CA VAL A 69 0.20 -7.58 -10.92
C VAL A 69 0.27 -8.05 -12.37
N ALA A 70 -0.86 -8.06 -13.08
CA ALA A 70 -0.90 -8.41 -14.51
C ALA A 70 -0.03 -7.48 -15.36
N ALA A 71 0.04 -6.19 -15.00
CA ALA A 71 0.91 -5.21 -15.64
C ALA A 71 2.38 -5.26 -15.16
N GLN A 72 2.72 -6.16 -14.22
CA GLN A 72 4.03 -6.25 -13.57
C GLN A 72 4.47 -4.95 -12.85
N GLN A 73 3.49 -4.18 -12.36
CA GLN A 73 3.68 -2.87 -11.73
C GLN A 73 3.62 -2.91 -10.20
N GLN A 74 3.61 -4.09 -9.59
CA GLN A 74 3.52 -4.24 -8.12
C GLN A 74 4.68 -3.57 -7.36
N HIS A 75 5.87 -3.48 -7.97
CA HIS A 75 7.05 -2.82 -7.39
C HIS A 75 6.84 -1.31 -7.15
N ARG A 76 5.86 -0.69 -7.82
CA ARG A 76 5.51 0.73 -7.64
C ARG A 76 4.63 0.98 -6.43
N ARG A 77 4.23 -0.07 -5.70
CA ARG A 77 3.37 0.04 -4.52
C ARG A 77 4.08 -0.58 -3.33
N LEU A 78 4.29 0.23 -2.29
CA LEU A 78 4.84 -0.22 -1.02
C LEU A 78 3.73 -0.30 0.01
N VAL A 79 3.70 -1.40 0.74
CA VAL A 79 2.89 -1.62 1.93
C VAL A 79 3.78 -1.36 3.13
N ALA A 80 3.26 -0.63 4.11
CA ALA A 80 3.85 -0.47 5.44
C ALA A 80 3.12 -1.38 6.43
N GLU A 81 3.87 -2.20 7.15
CA GLU A 81 3.35 -3.14 8.15
C GLU A 81 3.97 -2.87 9.51
N VAL A 82 3.19 -2.99 10.58
CA VAL A 82 3.68 -3.02 11.96
C VAL A 82 3.22 -4.33 12.58
N ASN A 83 4.15 -5.15 13.03
CA ASN A 83 3.87 -6.47 13.62
C ASN A 83 2.98 -7.36 12.72
N GLY A 84 3.22 -7.33 11.39
CA GLY A 84 2.47 -8.10 10.40
C GLY A 84 1.10 -7.55 10.04
N ARG A 85 0.68 -6.41 10.62
CA ARG A 85 -0.55 -5.72 10.25
C ARG A 85 -0.24 -4.57 9.31
N MET A 86 -0.94 -4.50 8.19
CA MET A 86 -0.89 -3.34 7.29
C MET A 86 -1.38 -2.08 8.00
N VAL A 87 -0.55 -1.03 8.02
CA VAL A 87 -0.85 0.28 8.63
C VAL A 87 -0.85 1.42 7.62
N GLY A 88 -0.31 1.19 6.42
CA GLY A 88 -0.21 2.21 5.38
C GLY A 88 0.25 1.64 4.06
N TYR A 89 0.23 2.48 3.03
CA TYR A 89 0.76 2.17 1.72
C TYR A 89 1.18 3.45 1.00
N SER A 90 2.07 3.34 0.03
CA SER A 90 2.50 4.43 -0.84
C SER A 90 2.56 4.01 -2.29
N LEU A 91 2.36 4.99 -3.19
CA LEU A 91 2.84 4.91 -4.56
C LEU A 91 4.32 5.33 -4.59
N VAL A 92 5.11 4.63 -5.38
CA VAL A 92 6.47 5.03 -5.72
C VAL A 92 6.51 5.29 -7.22
N GLU A 93 6.85 6.53 -7.58
CA GLU A 93 7.15 6.91 -8.96
C GLU A 93 8.64 7.25 -9.06
N SER A 94 9.32 6.64 -10.03
CA SER A 94 10.73 6.87 -10.32
C SER A 94 10.86 7.48 -11.71
N TRP A 95 11.70 8.51 -11.84
CA TRP A 95 11.88 9.29 -13.07
C TRP A 95 13.32 9.19 -13.63
N PHE A 96 14.10 8.23 -13.14
CA PHE A 96 15.51 8.02 -13.46
C PHE A 96 15.73 6.66 -14.10
#